data_AF-A0A9E2XC47-F1
#
_entry.id   AF-A0A9E2XC47-F1
#
_cell.length_a   1.000
_cell.length_b   1.000
_cell.length_c   1.000
_cell.angle_alpha   90.00
_cell.angle_beta   90.00
_cell.angle_gamma   90.00
#
_symmetry.space_group_name_H-M   'P 1'
#
loop_
_entity.id
_entity.type
_entity.pdbx_description
1 polymer ?
#
loop_
_entity_poly.entity_id
_entity_poly.type
_entity_poly.pdbx_seq_one_letter_code
_entity_poly.pdbx_strand_id
1 'polypeptide(L)'
;MTMIVAMEHPAMMKQSGTATLCVSSRRLIHPPVARDWPFNPGSSMPMFTEIRHAVLPLALRKLRGGNELERAALLIESLARHWRDRRPLQLLIVSPERDVDKVQVRLPAFPNVLVSVYGEREFFPRFSSFYAMPGWYRQQIVKLLVPAALALGGYLTLDADVFCVDDFDATTFIQDGRALSRWEPKRQHAWWQRTARYVGVPYDAAAHGLSVTPNVLHSDLSDQALEHVGRGLLSWQVALSLRILSRIGTVPWTEYALYTSAAERAGNLFDYHVHWDDCYCQESQVFSEHSSIWHASDFAYRIQHMRRNPSAKFIVVQSKPGLSMDAVRQYCLTVDSRMGASRSELLSQ
;
A
#
# COMPACT_ATOMS: atom_id res chain seq x y z
N MET A 1 -23.83 48.62 22.71
CA MET A 1 -24.82 48.88 23.78
C MET A 1 -25.08 47.56 24.48
N THR A 2 -24.63 47.50 25.72
CA THR A 2 -24.86 46.56 26.84
C THR A 2 -26.32 46.02 26.86
N MET A 3 -26.74 44.85 27.34
CA MET A 3 -26.45 44.03 28.55
C MET A 3 -27.29 42.71 28.38
N ILE A 4 -26.84 41.48 28.67
CA ILE A 4 -26.77 40.77 29.99
C ILE A 4 -28.08 40.06 30.43
N VAL A 5 -28.00 38.70 30.58
CA VAL A 5 -28.53 37.81 31.66
C VAL A 5 -30.05 37.57 31.76
N ALA A 6 -30.61 36.44 32.20
CA ALA A 6 -30.22 35.03 32.45
C ALA A 6 -31.47 34.29 33.01
N MET A 7 -31.28 33.04 33.46
CA MET A 7 -32.09 32.24 34.41
C MET A 7 -33.24 31.41 33.81
N GLU A 8 -33.56 30.19 34.23
CA GLU A 8 -32.93 29.07 34.97
C GLU A 8 -33.94 27.89 34.90
N HIS A 9 -33.43 26.64 34.89
CA HIS A 9 -33.94 25.31 35.33
C HIS A 9 -35.43 25.03 35.72
N PRO A 10 -35.92 23.73 35.80
CA PRO A 10 -35.17 22.48 36.04
C PRO A 10 -35.63 21.21 35.24
N ALA A 11 -34.92 20.13 35.56
CA ALA A 11 -34.89 18.77 35.00
C ALA A 11 -36.10 17.86 35.28
N MET A 12 -36.27 16.79 34.48
CA MET A 12 -36.36 15.41 35.01
C MET A 12 -36.23 14.30 33.95
N MET A 13 -35.21 13.46 34.16
CA MET A 13 -35.10 12.00 33.95
C MET A 13 -35.88 11.28 32.83
N LYS A 14 -35.12 10.62 31.94
CA LYS A 14 -35.48 9.27 31.44
C LYS A 14 -34.27 8.32 31.55
N GLN A 15 -34.61 7.11 31.97
CA GLN A 15 -33.73 6.02 32.39
C GLN A 15 -32.99 5.34 31.23
N SER A 16 -31.70 5.13 31.48
CA SER A 16 -30.86 3.96 31.19
C SER A 16 -31.35 2.91 30.18
N GLY A 17 -30.67 2.86 29.03
CA GLY A 17 -30.47 1.65 28.23
C GLY A 17 -28.97 1.29 28.24
N THR A 18 -28.66 0.11 28.74
CA THR A 18 -27.32 -0.47 28.90
C THR A 18 -26.67 -0.73 27.53
N ALA A 19 -25.62 0.03 27.21
CA ALA A 19 -24.73 -0.26 26.09
C ALA A 19 -23.61 -1.18 26.57
N THR A 20 -23.61 -2.41 26.07
CA THR A 20 -22.52 -3.37 26.25
C THR A 20 -21.27 -2.85 25.54
N LEU A 21 -20.31 -2.33 26.32
CA LEU A 21 -18.97 -2.01 25.84
C LEU A 21 -18.28 -3.31 25.41
N CYS A 22 -18.16 -3.52 24.10
CA CYS A 22 -17.23 -4.50 23.55
C CYS A 22 -15.82 -3.89 23.62
N VAL A 23 -15.14 -4.12 24.75
CA VAL A 23 -13.73 -3.78 24.92
C VAL A 23 -12.93 -4.73 24.02
N SER A 24 -12.55 -4.24 22.83
CA SER A 24 -11.58 -4.92 21.98
C SER A 24 -10.24 -4.96 22.72
N SER A 25 -9.85 -6.15 23.15
CA SER A 25 -8.59 -6.39 23.84
C SER A 25 -7.42 -6.02 22.92
N ARG A 26 -6.74 -4.92 23.20
CA ARG A 26 -5.41 -4.63 22.64
C ARG A 26 -4.47 -5.77 23.03
N ARG A 27 -4.17 -6.69 22.12
CA ARG A 27 -2.94 -7.48 22.23
C ARG A 27 -1.80 -6.53 21.86
N LEU A 28 -1.08 -6.08 22.86
CA LEU A 28 0.24 -5.45 22.68
C LEU A 28 1.15 -6.49 22.05
N ILE A 29 1.34 -6.39 20.73
CA ILE A 29 2.43 -7.10 20.05
C ILE A 29 3.67 -6.26 20.35
N HIS A 30 4.53 -6.73 21.25
CA HIS A 30 5.83 -6.12 21.42
C HIS A 30 6.62 -6.24 20.10
N PRO A 31 7.17 -5.16 19.54
CA PRO A 31 8.05 -5.28 18.40
C PRO A 31 9.28 -6.13 18.81
N PRO A 32 9.70 -7.10 18.00
CA PRO A 32 10.85 -7.91 18.36
C PRO A 32 12.11 -7.03 18.41
N VAL A 33 12.85 -7.16 19.51
CA VAL A 33 14.25 -6.74 19.61
C VAL A 33 15.01 -7.38 18.44
N ALA A 34 15.91 -6.60 17.82
CA ALA A 34 16.76 -7.02 16.70
C ALA A 34 17.23 -8.47 16.87
N ARG A 35 16.78 -9.36 15.99
CA ARG A 35 17.22 -10.76 15.98
C ARG A 35 18.48 -10.87 15.14
N ASP A 36 19.56 -11.35 15.76
CA ASP A 36 20.67 -11.97 15.04
C ASP A 36 20.16 -13.30 14.46
N TRP A 37 19.98 -13.37 13.13
CA TRP A 37 19.62 -14.63 12.46
C TRP A 37 20.83 -15.20 11.70
N PRO A 38 21.31 -16.41 12.04
CA PRO A 38 22.22 -17.14 11.17
C PRO A 38 21.39 -17.81 10.06
N PHE A 39 21.69 -17.46 8.81
CA PHE A 39 21.16 -18.12 7.62
C PHE A 39 21.46 -19.63 7.69
N ASN A 40 20.42 -20.46 7.81
CA ASN A 40 20.55 -21.92 7.83
C ASN A 40 20.19 -22.47 6.44
N PRO A 41 21.15 -22.93 5.62
CA PRO A 41 20.92 -23.33 4.23
C PRO A 41 20.13 -24.64 4.03
N GLY A 42 19.50 -25.17 5.09
CA GLY A 42 18.71 -26.40 5.06
C GLY A 42 17.19 -26.22 5.21
N SER A 43 16.67 -24.99 5.37
CA SER A 43 15.23 -24.74 5.42
C SER A 43 14.64 -24.69 4.02
N SER A 44 13.50 -25.36 3.82
CA SER A 44 12.68 -25.28 2.59
C SER A 44 12.63 -23.84 2.06
N MET A 45 12.78 -23.69 0.74
CA MET A 45 12.64 -22.41 0.04
C MET A 45 11.45 -21.61 0.61
N PRO A 46 11.61 -20.32 0.91
CA PRO A 46 10.52 -19.48 1.39
C PRO A 46 9.45 -19.41 0.28
N MET A 47 8.31 -20.05 0.52
CA MET A 47 7.20 -20.14 -0.43
C MET A 47 6.07 -19.20 -0.02
N PHE A 48 5.53 -18.46 -0.98
CA PHE A 48 4.21 -17.85 -0.84
C PHE A 48 3.18 -18.96 -0.64
N THR A 49 2.61 -19.03 0.56
CA THR A 49 1.51 -19.95 0.89
C THR A 49 0.16 -19.24 0.83
N GLU A 50 0.14 -17.97 1.23
CA GLU A 50 -1.01 -17.08 1.09
C GLU A 50 -0.60 -15.60 1.09
N ILE A 51 -1.42 -14.74 0.50
CA ILE A 51 -1.30 -13.28 0.54
C ILE A 51 -2.56 -12.74 1.23
N ARG A 52 -2.49 -12.67 2.56
CA ARG A 52 -3.61 -12.25 3.43
C ARG A 52 -3.44 -10.85 4.01
N HIS A 53 -2.26 -10.27 3.85
CA HIS A 53 -1.92 -8.96 4.40
C HIS A 53 -1.83 -7.93 3.28
N ALA A 54 -2.25 -6.71 3.60
CA ALA A 54 -2.03 -5.53 2.77
C ALA A 54 -1.50 -4.38 3.64
N VAL A 55 -0.59 -3.58 3.10
CA VAL A 55 -0.04 -2.40 3.78
C VAL A 55 -0.34 -1.13 3.00
N LEU A 56 -0.91 -0.15 3.69
CA LEU A 56 -1.29 1.16 3.19
C LEU A 56 -0.67 2.27 4.05
N PRO A 57 0.40 2.93 3.59
CA PRO A 57 0.84 4.18 4.19
C PRO A 57 -0.19 5.29 3.93
N LEU A 58 -0.73 5.91 4.98
CA LEU A 58 -1.75 6.97 4.84
C LEU A 58 -1.39 8.18 5.69
N ALA A 59 -1.14 9.32 5.06
CA ALA A 59 -0.90 10.59 5.76
C ALA A 59 -1.97 11.59 5.32
N LEU A 60 -2.59 12.31 6.26
CA LEU A 60 -3.62 13.29 5.91
C LEU A 60 -2.96 14.62 5.56
N ARG A 61 -2.87 14.96 4.27
CA ARG A 61 -2.28 16.25 3.85
C ARG A 61 -3.19 17.43 4.24
N LYS A 62 -2.60 18.44 4.91
CA LYS A 62 -3.31 19.66 5.39
C LYS A 62 -3.85 20.57 4.28
N LEU A 63 -3.31 20.49 3.05
CA LEU A 63 -3.50 21.57 2.07
C LEU A 63 -4.81 21.52 1.27
N ARG A 64 -5.52 20.37 1.21
CA ARG A 64 -6.90 20.24 0.65
C ARG A 64 -7.60 19.02 1.27
N GLY A 65 -7.80 19.06 2.58
CA GLY A 65 -8.30 17.95 3.38
C GLY A 65 -9.63 17.39 2.87
N GLY A 66 -9.64 16.10 2.52
CA GLY A 66 -10.83 15.34 2.11
C GLY A 66 -10.46 14.09 1.31
N ASN A 67 -9.67 14.27 0.24
CA ASN A 67 -9.54 13.22 -0.78
C ASN A 67 -8.81 11.96 -0.33
N GLU A 68 -7.67 12.03 0.38
CA GLU A 68 -6.89 10.80 0.71
C GLU A 68 -7.65 9.84 1.63
N LEU A 69 -8.41 10.37 2.59
CA LEU A 69 -9.20 9.56 3.51
C LEU A 69 -10.45 9.00 2.85
N GLU A 70 -11.11 9.78 1.99
CA GLU A 70 -12.25 9.32 1.19
C GLU A 70 -11.83 8.26 0.17
N ARG A 71 -10.63 8.41 -0.41
CA ARG A 71 -10.01 7.42 -1.29
C ARG A 71 -9.65 6.14 -0.57
N ALA A 72 -9.05 6.23 0.62
CA ALA A 72 -8.80 5.06 1.47
C ALA A 72 -10.11 4.35 1.86
N ALA A 73 -11.17 5.11 2.17
CA ALA A 73 -12.49 4.53 2.44
C ALA A 73 -13.05 3.78 1.22
N LEU A 74 -12.95 4.36 0.02
CA LEU A 74 -13.38 3.72 -1.22
C LEU A 74 -12.52 2.50 -1.58
N LEU A 75 -11.20 2.53 -1.33
CA LEU A 75 -10.32 1.37 -1.44
C LEU A 75 -10.82 0.24 -0.52
N ILE A 76 -11.08 0.52 0.76
CA ILE A 76 -11.57 -0.48 1.72
C ILE A 76 -12.93 -1.05 1.29
N GLU A 77 -13.84 -0.19 0.84
CA GLU A 77 -15.13 -0.64 0.29
C GLU A 77 -14.93 -1.57 -0.92
N SER A 78 -14.02 -1.23 -1.83
CA SER A 78 -13.72 -2.06 -3.00
C SER A 78 -13.05 -3.39 -2.63
N LEU A 79 -12.16 -3.40 -1.63
CA LEU A 79 -11.56 -4.63 -1.09
C LEU A 79 -12.62 -5.52 -0.45
N ALA A 80 -13.49 -4.95 0.38
CA ALA A 80 -14.59 -5.68 1.01
C ALA A 80 -15.58 -6.21 -0.03
N ARG A 81 -15.82 -5.44 -1.09
CA ARG A 81 -16.63 -5.88 -2.20
C ARG A 81 -16.02 -7.10 -2.85
N HIS A 82 -14.71 -7.18 -3.11
CA HIS A 82 -14.07 -8.17 -3.99
C HIS A 82 -13.28 -9.29 -3.32
N TRP A 83 -12.98 -9.20 -2.02
CA TRP A 83 -12.29 -10.27 -1.29
C TRP A 83 -13.17 -11.51 -1.11
N ARG A 84 -12.66 -12.69 -1.48
CA ARG A 84 -13.40 -13.98 -1.50
C ARG A 84 -12.85 -15.08 -0.61
N ASP A 85 -11.79 -14.82 0.13
CA ASP A 85 -11.26 -15.82 1.05
C ASP A 85 -12.20 -16.02 2.26
N ARG A 86 -12.20 -17.23 2.82
CA ARG A 86 -12.99 -17.57 4.02
C ARG A 86 -12.58 -16.75 5.23
N ARG A 87 -11.29 -16.44 5.34
CA ARG A 87 -10.72 -15.66 6.43
C ARG A 87 -10.55 -14.20 5.94
N PRO A 88 -10.77 -13.19 6.80
CA PRO A 88 -10.67 -11.79 6.38
C PRO A 88 -9.29 -11.38 5.84
N LEU A 89 -9.27 -10.40 4.94
CA LEU A 89 -8.06 -9.67 4.54
C LEU A 89 -7.61 -8.77 5.70
N GLN A 90 -6.32 -8.79 6.03
CA GLN A 90 -5.72 -7.94 7.07
C GLN A 90 -5.12 -6.70 6.43
N LEU A 91 -5.79 -5.55 6.54
CA LEU A 91 -5.29 -4.28 6.04
C LEU A 91 -4.61 -3.50 7.17
N LEU A 92 -3.29 -3.34 7.07
CA LEU A 92 -2.49 -2.53 7.98
C LEU A 92 -2.34 -1.13 7.40
N ILE A 93 -2.86 -0.13 8.11
CA ILE A 93 -2.72 1.27 7.76
C ILE A 93 -1.71 1.90 8.71
N VAL A 94 -0.70 2.56 8.16
CA VAL A 94 0.33 3.22 8.96
C VAL A 94 0.29 4.71 8.68
N SER A 95 0.09 5.49 9.73
CA SER A 95 -0.17 6.92 9.65
C SER A 95 0.71 7.73 10.58
N PRO A 96 0.96 9.02 10.27
CA PRO A 96 1.51 9.94 11.25
C PRO A 96 0.71 9.92 12.54
N GLU A 97 1.39 9.95 13.68
CA GLU A 97 0.77 9.85 15.01
C GLU A 97 -0.46 10.76 15.18
N ARG A 98 -0.35 11.99 14.67
CA ARG A 98 -1.40 13.02 14.72
C ARG A 98 -2.66 12.72 13.89
N ASP A 99 -2.58 11.76 12.97
CA ASP A 99 -3.62 11.39 12.03
C ASP A 99 -4.35 10.11 12.46
N VAL A 100 -3.75 9.29 13.34
CA VAL A 100 -4.25 7.95 13.74
C VAL A 100 -5.71 7.99 14.18
N ASP A 101 -6.07 8.83 15.16
CA ASP A 101 -7.45 8.91 15.67
C ASP A 101 -8.45 9.28 14.57
N LYS A 102 -8.06 10.21 13.68
CA LYS A 102 -8.92 10.67 12.58
C LYS A 102 -9.12 9.58 11.53
N VAL A 103 -8.06 8.84 11.22
CA VAL A 103 -8.12 7.70 10.29
C VAL A 103 -9.00 6.61 10.91
N GLN A 104 -8.76 6.22 12.15
CA GLN A 104 -9.48 5.14 12.82
C GLN A 104 -10.98 5.39 12.94
N VAL A 105 -11.41 6.62 13.24
CA VAL A 105 -12.83 6.95 13.42
C VAL A 105 -13.60 7.06 12.09
N ARG A 106 -12.93 7.37 10.98
CA ARG A 106 -13.60 7.74 9.73
C ARG A 106 -13.57 6.67 8.64
N LEU A 107 -12.74 5.63 8.79
CA LEU A 107 -12.69 4.55 7.82
C LEU A 107 -13.87 3.58 8.00
N PRO A 108 -14.44 3.05 6.90
CA PRO A 108 -15.51 2.09 6.97
C PRO A 108 -15.00 0.75 7.50
N ALA A 109 -15.88 0.00 8.17
CA ALA A 109 -15.61 -1.32 8.69
C ALA A 109 -16.44 -2.37 7.94
N PHE A 110 -15.78 -3.46 7.53
CA PHE A 110 -16.43 -4.60 6.87
C PHE A 110 -15.94 -5.89 7.51
N PRO A 111 -16.80 -6.92 7.66
CA PRO A 111 -16.42 -8.15 8.37
C PRO A 111 -15.33 -8.96 7.65
N ASN A 112 -15.18 -8.80 6.34
CA ASN A 112 -14.20 -9.53 5.52
C ASN A 112 -12.91 -8.74 5.24
N VAL A 113 -12.79 -7.51 5.75
CA VAL A 113 -11.57 -6.70 5.71
C VAL A 113 -11.31 -6.12 7.10
N LEU A 114 -10.32 -6.68 7.79
CA LEU A 114 -9.91 -6.24 9.12
C LEU A 114 -8.89 -5.12 8.99
N VAL A 115 -9.31 -3.91 9.35
CA VAL A 115 -8.48 -2.71 9.30
C VAL A 115 -7.82 -2.48 10.65
N SER A 116 -6.49 -2.47 10.66
CA SER A 116 -5.67 -2.07 11.81
C SER A 116 -4.94 -0.77 11.49
N VAL A 117 -5.07 0.25 12.34
CA VAL A 117 -4.40 1.54 12.17
C VAL A 117 -3.29 1.67 13.20
N TYR A 118 -2.07 1.90 12.73
CA TYR A 118 -0.87 2.04 13.54
C TYR A 118 -0.26 3.43 13.40
N GLY A 119 0.26 3.95 14.49
CA GLY A 119 1.10 5.15 14.46
C GLY A 119 2.49 4.82 13.92
N GLU A 120 3.08 5.73 13.15
CA GLU A 120 4.49 5.62 12.74
C GLU A 120 5.43 5.41 13.96
N ARG A 121 5.07 5.91 15.15
CA ARG A 121 5.89 5.73 16.36
C ARG A 121 6.02 4.30 16.84
N GLU A 122 5.16 3.40 16.38
CA GLU A 122 5.23 1.97 16.71
C GLU A 122 6.39 1.27 15.99
N PHE A 123 6.82 1.81 14.85
CA PHE A 123 7.88 1.23 14.02
C PHE A 123 9.15 2.10 13.97
N PHE A 124 9.01 3.41 14.21
CA PHE A 124 10.09 4.38 14.09
C PHE A 124 10.31 5.14 15.41
N PRO A 125 11.51 5.04 16.03
CA PRO A 125 11.83 5.77 17.25
C PRO A 125 11.59 7.27 17.11
N ARG A 126 11.11 7.93 18.18
CA ARG A 126 10.69 9.35 18.19
C ARG A 126 11.72 10.33 17.60
N PHE A 127 13.01 10.04 17.76
CA PHE A 127 14.12 10.88 17.29
C PHE A 127 14.83 10.32 16.06
N SER A 128 14.19 9.40 15.34
CA SER A 128 14.73 8.86 14.10
C SER A 128 14.63 9.88 12.96
N SER A 129 15.57 9.79 12.03
CA SER A 129 15.59 10.59 10.81
C SER A 129 14.44 10.31 9.85
N PHE A 130 13.71 9.22 10.05
CA PHE A 130 12.47 8.92 9.33
C PHE A 130 11.51 10.11 9.32
N TYR A 131 11.44 10.85 10.43
CA TYR A 131 10.58 12.02 10.57
C TYR A 131 11.10 13.27 9.83
N ALA A 132 12.38 13.28 9.43
CA ALA A 132 12.97 14.36 8.62
C ALA A 132 12.78 14.14 7.11
N MET A 133 12.28 12.97 6.69
CA MET A 133 12.12 12.64 5.28
C MET A 133 10.86 13.28 4.70
N PRO A 134 10.88 13.72 3.43
CA PRO A 134 9.66 14.05 2.70
C PRO A 134 8.63 12.91 2.75
N GLY A 135 7.34 13.26 2.89
CA GLY A 135 6.26 12.30 3.13
C GLY A 135 6.21 11.14 2.13
N TRP A 136 6.46 11.40 0.84
CA TRP A 136 6.57 10.37 -0.19
C TRP A 136 7.62 9.30 0.14
N TYR A 137 8.83 9.68 0.56
CA TYR A 137 9.87 8.71 0.93
C TYR A 137 9.52 7.92 2.19
N ARG A 138 8.77 8.54 3.11
CA ARG A 138 8.27 7.84 4.30
C ARG A 138 7.34 6.70 3.93
N GLN A 139 6.45 6.94 2.95
CA GLN A 139 5.54 5.90 2.45
C GLN A 139 6.30 4.71 1.86
N GLN A 140 7.36 4.96 1.08
CA GLN A 140 8.21 3.91 0.53
C GLN A 140 8.86 3.04 1.62
N ILE A 141 9.44 3.67 2.64
CA ILE A 141 10.07 2.95 3.76
C ILE A 141 9.03 2.15 4.56
N VAL A 142 7.84 2.71 4.80
CA VAL A 142 6.76 2.01 5.51
C VAL A 142 6.36 0.73 4.79
N LYS A 143 6.23 0.76 3.45
CA LYS A 143 5.88 -0.42 2.63
C LYS A 143 6.88 -1.56 2.76
N LEU A 144 8.15 -1.29 3.08
CA LEU A 144 9.17 -2.32 3.28
C LEU A 144 9.33 -2.70 4.76
N LEU A 145 9.49 -1.71 5.65
CA LEU A 145 9.85 -1.91 7.05
C LEU A 145 8.75 -2.60 7.84
N VAL A 146 7.50 -2.17 7.67
CA VAL A 146 6.40 -2.67 8.50
C VAL A 146 6.13 -4.15 8.25
N PRO A 147 6.04 -4.62 6.99
CA PRO A 147 5.95 -6.04 6.69
C PRO A 147 7.15 -6.86 7.17
N ALA A 148 8.37 -6.33 7.03
CA ALA A 148 9.58 -7.01 7.49
C ALA A 148 9.58 -7.17 9.03
N ALA A 149 9.31 -6.09 9.76
CA ALA A 149 9.27 -6.07 11.22
C ALA A 149 8.19 -6.99 11.81
N LEU A 150 7.11 -7.22 11.08
CA LEU A 150 6.00 -8.09 11.48
C LEU A 150 6.08 -9.50 10.87
N ALA A 151 7.08 -9.79 10.04
CA ALA A 151 7.26 -11.07 9.35
C ALA A 151 5.97 -11.58 8.66
N LEU A 152 5.30 -10.71 7.92
CA LEU A 152 3.98 -10.98 7.30
C LEU A 152 3.98 -12.06 6.20
N GLY A 153 5.16 -12.49 5.72
CA GLY A 153 5.28 -13.36 4.55
C GLY A 153 4.93 -12.59 3.27
N GLY A 154 4.01 -13.13 2.46
CA GLY A 154 3.48 -12.45 1.28
C GLY A 154 2.44 -11.38 1.62
N TYR A 155 2.57 -10.19 1.03
CA TYR A 155 1.66 -9.07 1.27
C TYR A 155 1.45 -8.18 0.03
N LEU A 156 0.31 -7.50 -0.01
CA LEU A 156 -0.01 -6.47 -1.00
C LEU A 156 0.47 -5.09 -0.54
N THR A 157 1.06 -4.32 -1.43
CA THR A 157 1.35 -2.89 -1.22
C THR A 157 0.26 -2.04 -1.86
N LEU A 158 -0.35 -1.15 -1.07
CA LEU A 158 -1.45 -0.29 -1.52
C LEU A 158 -1.12 1.19 -1.30
N ASP A 159 -1.71 2.02 -2.15
CA ASP A 159 -1.83 3.47 -1.99
C ASP A 159 -3.32 3.82 -1.99
N ALA A 160 -3.67 5.00 -1.49
CA ALA A 160 -5.08 5.38 -1.37
C ALA A 160 -5.78 5.50 -2.73
N ASP A 161 -5.05 5.69 -3.84
CA ASP A 161 -5.59 5.77 -5.19
C ASP A 161 -5.66 4.43 -5.94
N VAL A 162 -5.53 3.31 -5.22
CA VAL A 162 -5.82 1.97 -5.73
C VAL A 162 -7.27 1.58 -5.45
N PHE A 163 -7.90 0.88 -6.38
CA PHE A 163 -9.24 0.33 -6.21
C PHE A 163 -9.30 -1.11 -6.73
N CYS A 164 -9.95 -1.99 -5.97
CA CYS A 164 -10.22 -3.35 -6.40
C CYS A 164 -11.46 -3.36 -7.31
N VAL A 165 -11.38 -4.05 -8.44
CA VAL A 165 -12.44 -4.06 -9.47
C VAL A 165 -12.87 -5.46 -9.87
N ASP A 166 -12.21 -6.49 -9.33
CA ASP A 166 -12.58 -7.87 -9.58
C ASP A 166 -12.19 -8.78 -8.42
N ASP A 167 -12.87 -9.92 -8.34
CA ASP A 167 -12.77 -10.85 -7.23
C ASP A 167 -11.38 -11.47 -7.13
N PHE A 168 -10.87 -11.54 -5.90
CA PHE A 168 -9.60 -12.19 -5.56
C PHE A 168 -9.65 -12.79 -4.14
N ASP A 169 -8.73 -13.69 -3.87
CA ASP A 169 -8.53 -14.37 -2.60
C ASP A 169 -7.03 -14.45 -2.25
N ALA A 170 -6.71 -15.14 -1.16
CA ALA A 170 -5.35 -15.21 -0.64
C ALA A 170 -4.37 -15.99 -1.54
N THR A 171 -4.87 -16.70 -2.56
CA THR A 171 -4.07 -17.52 -3.47
C THR A 171 -4.06 -17.00 -4.91
N THR A 172 -4.88 -16.00 -5.22
CA THR A 172 -5.07 -15.48 -6.58
C THR A 172 -3.76 -15.02 -7.25
N PHE A 173 -2.80 -14.51 -6.46
CA PHE A 173 -1.50 -14.06 -6.97
C PHE A 173 -0.36 -15.02 -6.64
N ILE A 174 -0.64 -16.31 -6.46
CA ILE A 174 0.38 -17.32 -6.14
C ILE A 174 0.38 -18.40 -7.23
N GLN A 175 1.56 -18.68 -7.78
CA GLN A 175 1.80 -19.78 -8.70
C GLN A 175 3.08 -20.50 -8.28
N ASP A 176 2.98 -21.81 -8.02
CA ASP A 176 4.11 -22.66 -7.62
C ASP A 176 4.92 -22.08 -6.43
N GLY A 177 4.22 -21.54 -5.43
CA GLY A 177 4.86 -20.93 -4.27
C GLY A 177 5.50 -19.56 -4.53
N ARG A 178 5.27 -18.95 -5.69
CA ARG A 178 5.83 -17.65 -6.10
C ARG A 178 4.73 -16.65 -6.42
N ALA A 179 5.02 -15.37 -6.22
CA ALA A 179 4.08 -14.29 -6.48
C ALA A 179 3.94 -13.97 -7.98
N LEU A 180 2.69 -13.86 -8.42
CA LEU A 180 2.30 -13.20 -9.66
C LEU A 180 2.32 -11.68 -9.44
N SER A 181 3.48 -11.08 -9.65
CA SER A 181 3.67 -9.63 -9.49
C SER A 181 3.45 -8.86 -10.79
N ARG A 182 3.21 -7.55 -10.66
CA ARG A 182 3.29 -6.65 -11.82
C ARG A 182 4.74 -6.33 -12.11
N TRP A 183 5.12 -6.51 -13.38
CA TRP A 183 6.45 -6.19 -13.92
C TRP A 183 6.39 -5.03 -14.91
N GLU A 184 7.45 -4.24 -14.96
CA GLU A 184 7.69 -3.20 -15.96
C GLU A 184 9.11 -3.29 -16.53
N PRO A 185 9.32 -2.96 -17.81
CA PRO A 185 10.67 -2.86 -18.37
C PRO A 185 11.50 -1.81 -17.62
N LYS A 186 12.71 -2.17 -17.18
CA LYS A 186 13.57 -1.25 -16.41
C LYS A 186 13.93 0.02 -17.16
N ARG A 187 13.95 -0.04 -18.50
CA ARG A 187 14.16 1.14 -19.36
C ARG A 187 13.08 2.22 -19.26
N GLN A 188 11.90 1.93 -18.70
CA GLN A 188 10.81 2.91 -18.63
C GLN A 188 11.12 4.07 -17.68
N HIS A 189 11.90 3.84 -16.62
CA HIS A 189 12.14 4.85 -15.59
C HIS A 189 13.61 4.95 -15.15
N ALA A 190 14.11 6.18 -15.05
CA ALA A 190 15.50 6.46 -14.66
C ALA A 190 15.83 5.99 -13.23
N TRP A 191 14.84 5.75 -12.36
CA TRP A 191 15.08 5.21 -11.03
C TRP A 191 15.71 3.81 -11.08
N TRP A 192 15.48 3.01 -12.11
CA TRP A 192 16.04 1.66 -12.20
C TRP A 192 17.56 1.70 -12.32
N GLN A 193 18.07 2.50 -13.24
CA GLN A 193 19.51 2.68 -13.41
C GLN A 193 20.17 3.30 -12.17
N ARG A 194 19.52 4.29 -11.56
CA ARG A 194 20.01 4.95 -10.35
C ARG A 194 20.04 3.98 -9.15
N THR A 195 19.04 3.12 -9.04
CA THR A 195 18.96 2.10 -7.98
C THR A 195 19.98 0.99 -8.19
N ALA A 196 20.13 0.48 -9.41
CA ALA A 196 21.15 -0.53 -9.72
C ALA A 196 22.56 -0.04 -9.35
N ARG A 197 22.90 1.21 -9.70
CA ARG A 197 24.16 1.86 -9.28
C ARG A 197 24.27 2.00 -7.76
N TYR A 198 23.18 2.38 -7.10
CA TYR A 198 23.13 2.50 -5.65
C TYR A 198 23.35 1.16 -4.95
N VAL A 199 22.72 0.10 -5.46
CA VAL A 199 22.81 -1.25 -4.92
C VAL A 199 24.12 -1.95 -5.29
N GLY A 200 24.79 -1.47 -6.34
CA GLY A 200 26.02 -2.06 -6.87
C GLY A 200 25.74 -3.34 -7.65
N VAL A 201 24.66 -3.37 -8.43
CA VAL A 201 24.35 -4.44 -9.40
C VAL A 201 24.44 -3.90 -10.83
N PRO A 202 24.75 -4.75 -11.83
CA PRO A 202 24.68 -4.36 -13.23
C PRO A 202 23.28 -3.86 -13.61
N TYR A 203 23.21 -2.77 -14.36
CA TYR A 203 21.95 -2.31 -14.93
C TYR A 203 21.74 -2.97 -16.30
N ASP A 204 20.70 -3.79 -16.39
CA ASP A 204 20.21 -4.31 -17.66
C ASP A 204 18.93 -3.58 -18.06
N ALA A 205 18.96 -2.91 -19.22
CA ALA A 205 17.84 -2.17 -19.77
C ALA A 205 16.78 -3.06 -20.43
N ALA A 206 17.15 -4.29 -20.80
CA ALA A 206 16.24 -5.28 -21.37
C ALA A 206 15.48 -6.07 -20.30
N ALA A 207 16.02 -6.14 -19.09
CA ALA A 207 15.37 -6.76 -17.95
C ALA A 207 14.12 -5.99 -17.47
N HIS A 208 13.32 -6.67 -16.67
CA HIS A 208 12.16 -6.10 -15.99
C HIS A 208 12.39 -5.99 -14.49
N GLY A 209 11.68 -5.07 -13.85
CA GLY A 209 11.60 -4.98 -12.41
C GLY A 209 10.14 -4.89 -11.95
N LEU A 210 9.90 -5.10 -10.66
CA LEU A 210 8.54 -4.97 -10.12
C LEU A 210 8.05 -3.53 -10.32
N SER A 211 6.87 -3.40 -10.92
CA SER A 211 6.21 -2.11 -11.12
C SER A 211 5.68 -1.55 -9.79
N VAL A 212 5.06 -0.39 -9.88
CA VAL A 212 4.54 0.36 -8.73
C VAL A 212 3.26 -0.27 -8.16
N THR A 213 2.74 0.35 -7.09
CA THR A 213 1.50 -0.07 -6.43
C THR A 213 0.31 -0.12 -7.42
N PRO A 214 -0.62 -1.08 -7.24
CA PRO A 214 -0.55 -2.20 -6.31
C PRO A 214 0.41 -3.28 -6.79
N ASN A 215 1.12 -3.91 -5.85
CA ASN A 215 1.98 -5.06 -6.16
C ASN A 215 2.04 -6.05 -4.98
N VAL A 216 2.56 -7.24 -5.26
CA VAL A 216 2.83 -8.28 -4.25
C VAL A 216 4.31 -8.27 -3.92
N LEU A 217 4.63 -8.24 -2.63
CA LEU A 217 5.99 -8.33 -2.09
C LEU A 217 6.05 -9.41 -1.00
N HIS A 218 7.27 -9.76 -0.60
CA HIS A 218 7.58 -10.66 0.51
C HIS A 218 8.40 -9.97 1.61
N SER A 219 8.10 -10.24 2.87
CA SER A 219 8.79 -9.66 4.04
C SER A 219 10.30 -9.92 4.01
N ASP A 220 10.75 -11.13 3.69
CA ASP A 220 12.17 -11.50 3.66
C ASP A 220 12.97 -10.66 2.64
N LEU A 221 12.44 -10.46 1.43
CA LEU A 221 13.08 -9.61 0.43
C LEU A 221 12.99 -8.12 0.81
N SER A 222 11.96 -7.73 1.56
CA SER A 222 11.85 -6.37 2.10
C SER A 222 12.91 -6.10 3.15
N ASP A 223 13.18 -7.09 4.00
CA ASP A 223 14.26 -7.05 4.99
C ASP A 223 15.63 -6.95 4.32
N GLN A 224 15.89 -7.78 3.30
CA GLN A 224 17.11 -7.70 2.48
C GLN A 224 17.30 -6.30 1.85
N ALA A 225 16.22 -5.70 1.36
CA ALA A 225 16.24 -4.35 0.80
C ALA A 225 16.62 -3.29 1.85
N LEU A 226 16.09 -3.43 3.08
CA LEU A 226 16.38 -2.52 4.20
C LEU A 226 17.79 -2.70 4.74
N GLU A 227 18.26 -3.94 4.86
CA GLU A 227 19.65 -4.27 5.20
C GLU A 227 20.61 -3.62 4.20
N HIS A 228 20.25 -3.63 2.90
CA HIS A 228 21.06 -3.00 1.87
C HIS A 228 21.19 -1.48 2.07
N VAL A 229 20.09 -0.81 2.42
CA VAL A 229 20.11 0.62 2.78
C VAL A 229 20.96 0.86 4.02
N GLY A 230 20.98 -0.11 4.94
CA GLY A 230 21.68 -0.05 6.23
C GLY A 230 23.14 -0.49 6.25
N ARG A 231 23.79 -0.83 5.14
CA ARG A 231 25.18 -1.32 5.17
C ARG A 231 26.18 -0.26 5.69
N GLY A 232 26.66 -0.46 6.92
CA GLY A 232 27.74 0.24 7.63
C GLY A 232 27.72 -0.04 9.16
N LEU A 233 28.66 0.55 9.93
CA LEU A 233 28.69 0.54 11.41
C LEU A 233 27.50 1.28 12.08
N LEU A 234 26.50 1.69 11.30
CA LEU A 234 25.45 2.61 11.68
C LEU A 234 24.10 1.96 11.38
N SER A 235 23.10 2.16 12.26
CA SER A 235 21.76 1.66 12.00
C SER A 235 21.24 2.17 10.65
N TRP A 236 20.35 1.41 9.99
CA TRP A 236 19.77 1.83 8.71
C TRP A 236 19.12 3.22 8.79
N GLN A 237 18.58 3.60 9.96
CA GLN A 237 18.07 4.94 10.18
C GLN A 237 19.17 5.99 10.02
N VAL A 238 20.34 5.79 10.64
CA VAL A 238 21.47 6.71 10.57
C VAL A 238 22.09 6.75 9.17
N ALA A 239 22.29 5.58 8.53
CA ALA A 239 22.78 5.50 7.16
C ALA A 239 21.85 6.23 6.17
N LEU A 240 20.54 6.06 6.34
CA LEU A 240 19.52 6.75 5.56
C LEU A 240 19.48 8.26 5.88
N SER A 241 19.68 8.66 7.15
CA SER A 241 19.82 10.07 7.55
C SER A 241 20.95 10.76 6.82
N LEU A 242 22.15 10.18 6.88
CA LEU A 242 23.36 10.73 6.30
C LEU A 242 23.23 10.82 4.77
N ARG A 243 22.54 9.85 4.16
CA ARG A 243 22.27 9.84 2.71
C ARG A 243 21.23 10.88 2.29
N ILE A 244 20.17 11.07 3.07
CA ILE A 244 19.15 12.11 2.80
C ILE A 244 19.75 13.50 3.03
N LEU A 245 20.57 13.68 4.07
CA LEU A 245 21.28 14.94 4.35
C LEU A 245 22.35 15.26 3.30
N SER A 246 23.06 14.25 2.76
CA SER A 246 24.08 14.46 1.72
C SER A 246 23.51 14.59 0.30
N ARG A 247 22.23 14.26 0.08
CA ARG A 247 21.54 14.38 -1.22
C ARG A 247 20.10 14.86 -1.06
N ILE A 248 19.93 16.00 -0.40
CA ILE A 248 18.63 16.66 -0.26
C ILE A 248 18.04 16.87 -1.67
N GLY A 249 17.01 16.09 -2.00
CA GLY A 249 16.25 16.20 -3.26
C GLY A 249 16.36 15.02 -4.23
N THR A 250 17.26 14.04 -4.04
CA THR A 250 17.39 12.90 -4.99
C THR A 250 17.67 11.56 -4.29
N VAL A 251 16.66 10.96 -3.65
CA VAL A 251 16.75 9.53 -3.34
C VAL A 251 16.75 8.79 -4.68
N PRO A 252 17.77 7.95 -4.96
CA PRO A 252 17.96 7.40 -6.30
C PRO A 252 16.97 6.27 -6.65
N TRP A 253 16.13 5.87 -5.69
CA TRP A 253 15.35 4.64 -5.75
C TRP A 253 13.89 4.84 -5.33
N THR A 254 13.05 3.91 -5.76
CA THR A 254 11.72 3.61 -5.20
C THR A 254 11.81 2.34 -4.37
N GLU A 255 10.82 2.08 -3.52
CA GLU A 255 10.74 0.84 -2.73
C GLU A 255 10.84 -0.40 -3.62
N TYR A 256 10.16 -0.41 -4.77
CA TYR A 256 10.16 -1.53 -5.72
C TYR A 256 11.51 -1.69 -6.42
N ALA A 257 12.14 -0.58 -6.78
CA ALA A 257 13.45 -0.64 -7.42
C ALA A 257 14.52 -1.15 -6.44
N LEU A 258 14.45 -0.71 -5.18
CA LEU A 258 15.35 -1.14 -4.12
C LEU A 258 15.14 -2.62 -3.79
N TYR A 259 13.88 -3.01 -3.59
CA TYR A 259 13.46 -4.39 -3.35
C TYR A 259 13.97 -5.33 -4.44
N THR A 260 13.66 -5.02 -5.70
CA THR A 260 14.06 -5.83 -6.85
C THR A 260 15.58 -5.91 -6.95
N SER A 261 16.29 -4.77 -6.91
CA SER A 261 17.75 -4.75 -7.09
C SER A 261 18.48 -5.46 -5.94
N ALA A 262 17.96 -5.39 -4.71
CA ALA A 262 18.54 -6.10 -3.57
C ALA A 262 18.35 -7.62 -3.70
N ALA A 263 17.17 -8.08 -4.11
CA ALA A 263 16.91 -9.49 -4.37
C ALA A 263 17.71 -10.03 -5.56
N GLU A 264 17.88 -9.24 -6.62
CA GLU A 264 18.78 -9.57 -7.74
C GLU A 264 20.22 -9.72 -7.29
N ARG A 265 20.69 -8.83 -6.41
CA ARG A 265 22.03 -8.91 -5.82
C ARG A 265 22.20 -10.19 -5.00
N ALA A 266 21.16 -10.61 -4.28
CA ALA A 266 21.15 -11.83 -3.49
C ALA A 266 20.96 -13.09 -4.35
N GLY A 267 20.56 -12.94 -5.61
CA GLY A 267 20.34 -14.06 -6.54
C GLY A 267 19.05 -14.84 -6.29
N ASN A 268 18.10 -14.29 -5.52
CA ASN A 268 16.91 -15.00 -5.04
C ASN A 268 15.58 -14.37 -5.50
N LEU A 269 15.59 -13.34 -6.36
CA LEU A 269 14.36 -12.67 -6.81
C LEU A 269 13.30 -13.65 -7.36
N PHE A 270 13.72 -14.62 -8.16
CA PHE A 270 12.83 -15.60 -8.79
C PHE A 270 12.49 -16.81 -7.92
N ASP A 271 13.08 -16.92 -6.73
CA ASP A 271 12.60 -17.85 -5.70
C ASP A 271 11.28 -17.35 -5.10
N TYR A 272 11.05 -16.04 -5.15
CA TYR A 272 9.85 -15.38 -4.63
C TYR A 272 8.86 -14.96 -5.71
N HIS A 273 9.33 -14.57 -6.90
CA HIS A 273 8.47 -14.03 -7.95
C HIS A 273 8.50 -14.88 -9.20
N VAL A 274 7.32 -15.04 -9.81
CA VAL A 274 7.22 -15.62 -11.16
C VAL A 274 7.89 -14.68 -12.15
N HIS A 275 8.62 -15.26 -13.10
CA HIS A 275 9.33 -14.51 -14.13
C HIS A 275 8.35 -13.65 -14.95
N TRP A 276 8.78 -12.46 -15.38
CA TRP A 276 7.87 -11.49 -16.03
C TRP A 276 7.22 -12.04 -17.30
N ASP A 277 7.93 -12.86 -18.08
CA ASP A 277 7.42 -13.46 -19.32
C ASP A 277 6.17 -14.31 -19.04
N ASP A 278 6.20 -15.10 -17.96
CA ASP A 278 5.07 -15.93 -17.55
C ASP A 278 3.94 -15.07 -16.98
N CYS A 279 4.26 -14.00 -16.23
CA CYS A 279 3.26 -13.09 -15.66
C CYS A 279 2.42 -12.36 -16.73
N TYR A 280 3.00 -12.00 -17.88
CA TYR A 280 2.28 -11.26 -18.92
C TYR A 280 1.18 -12.08 -19.60
N CYS A 281 1.27 -13.41 -19.57
CA CYS A 281 0.30 -14.31 -20.16
C CYS A 281 -0.73 -14.86 -19.16
N GLN A 282 -0.67 -14.46 -17.89
CA GLN A 282 -1.59 -14.96 -16.86
C GLN A 282 -3.02 -14.45 -17.04
N GLU A 283 -3.98 -15.33 -16.73
CA GLU A 283 -5.40 -14.97 -16.68
C GLU A 283 -5.71 -13.97 -15.56
N SER A 284 -4.94 -13.97 -14.48
CA SER A 284 -5.03 -13.01 -13.38
C SER A 284 -3.84 -12.06 -13.38
N GLN A 285 -4.12 -10.77 -13.40
CA GLN A 285 -3.14 -9.69 -13.34
C GLN A 285 -3.41 -8.83 -12.10
N VAL A 286 -2.34 -8.36 -11.45
CA VAL A 286 -2.48 -7.48 -10.29
C VAL A 286 -3.28 -6.22 -10.66
N PHE A 287 -2.86 -5.47 -11.69
CA PHE A 287 -3.64 -4.33 -12.18
C PHE A 287 -3.57 -4.17 -13.71
N SER A 288 -4.53 -3.43 -14.25
CA SER A 288 -4.61 -3.09 -15.69
C SER A 288 -4.04 -1.70 -15.95
N GLU A 289 -2.99 -1.60 -16.78
CA GLU A 289 -2.50 -0.30 -17.28
C GLU A 289 -3.54 0.40 -18.16
N HIS A 290 -4.37 -0.35 -18.87
CA HIS A 290 -5.38 0.20 -19.78
C HIS A 290 -6.58 0.79 -19.07
N SER A 291 -6.87 0.31 -17.87
CA SER A 291 -7.98 0.76 -17.02
C SER A 291 -7.51 1.67 -15.89
N SER A 292 -6.20 1.88 -15.75
CA SER A 292 -5.64 2.82 -14.79
C SER A 292 -5.53 4.22 -15.38
N ILE A 293 -5.75 5.23 -14.54
CA ILE A 293 -5.71 6.65 -14.86
C ILE A 293 -4.52 7.26 -14.13
N TRP A 294 -3.45 7.51 -14.87
CA TRP A 294 -2.22 8.11 -14.36
C TRP A 294 -2.19 9.63 -14.54
N HIS A 295 -2.95 10.19 -15.48
CA HIS A 295 -3.06 11.62 -15.69
C HIS A 295 -4.53 12.05 -15.73
N ALA A 296 -4.85 13.20 -15.12
CA ALA A 296 -6.22 13.73 -15.12
C ALA A 296 -6.73 13.99 -16.56
N SER A 297 -5.83 14.35 -17.48
CA SER A 297 -6.12 14.49 -18.91
C SER A 297 -6.67 13.22 -19.55
N ASP A 298 -6.31 12.05 -19.00
CA ASP A 298 -6.70 10.78 -19.58
C ASP A 298 -8.11 10.37 -19.14
N PHE A 299 -8.67 11.03 -18.13
CA PHE A 299 -9.91 10.60 -17.47
C PHE A 299 -11.11 10.55 -18.44
N ALA A 300 -11.38 11.65 -19.16
CA ALA A 300 -12.47 11.73 -20.12
C ALA A 300 -12.31 10.71 -21.27
N TYR A 301 -11.09 10.58 -21.80
CA TYR A 301 -10.77 9.61 -22.83
C TYR A 301 -10.99 8.16 -22.35
N ARG A 302 -10.52 7.84 -21.14
CA ARG A 302 -10.61 6.51 -20.54
C ARG A 302 -12.04 6.10 -20.19
N ILE A 303 -12.89 7.05 -19.79
CA ILE A 303 -14.33 6.79 -19.61
C ILE A 303 -14.97 6.42 -20.95
N GLN A 304 -14.71 7.22 -21.99
CA GLN A 304 -15.32 7.00 -23.32
C GLN A 304 -14.84 5.69 -23.97
N HIS A 305 -13.53 5.43 -23.90
CA HIS A 305 -12.87 4.32 -24.59
C HIS A 305 -12.55 3.16 -23.66
N MET A 306 -13.27 3.06 -22.54
CA MET A 306 -13.01 2.01 -21.57
C MET A 306 -13.10 0.64 -22.23
N ARG A 307 -12.01 -0.12 -22.11
CA ARG A 307 -12.00 -1.56 -22.32
C ARG A 307 -11.84 -2.21 -20.96
N ARG A 308 -12.86 -2.97 -20.56
CA ARG A 308 -12.78 -3.78 -19.36
C ARG A 308 -11.69 -4.83 -19.56
N ASN A 309 -10.79 -4.93 -18.59
CA ASN A 309 -9.80 -6.01 -18.54
C ASN A 309 -10.25 -6.98 -17.44
N PRO A 310 -10.97 -8.06 -17.78
CA PRO A 310 -11.49 -9.00 -16.78
C PRO A 310 -10.38 -9.72 -15.99
N SER A 311 -9.14 -9.70 -16.49
CA SER A 311 -8.00 -10.31 -15.82
C SER A 311 -7.45 -9.48 -14.67
N ALA A 312 -7.66 -8.16 -14.66
CA ALA A 312 -7.06 -7.28 -13.68
C ALA A 312 -7.91 -7.15 -12.42
N LYS A 313 -7.28 -7.35 -11.25
CA LYS A 313 -7.96 -7.28 -9.95
C LYS A 313 -8.01 -5.87 -9.37
N PHE A 314 -7.07 -5.02 -9.78
CA PHE A 314 -6.98 -3.64 -9.33
C PHE A 314 -6.85 -2.64 -10.48
N ILE A 315 -7.15 -1.38 -10.19
CA ILE A 315 -6.84 -0.21 -11.01
C ILE A 315 -6.24 0.89 -10.14
N VAL A 316 -5.52 1.80 -10.77
CA VAL A 316 -5.02 3.03 -10.13
C VAL A 316 -5.76 4.22 -10.72
N VAL A 317 -6.30 5.12 -9.89
CA VAL A 317 -6.89 6.39 -10.34
C VAL A 317 -6.17 7.53 -9.61
N GLN A 318 -5.03 7.97 -10.16
CA GLN A 318 -4.06 8.78 -9.45
C GLN A 318 -4.68 10.03 -8.81
N SER A 319 -4.26 10.29 -7.57
CA SER A 319 -4.65 11.47 -6.80
C SER A 319 -4.07 12.79 -7.37
N LYS A 320 -4.67 13.33 -8.44
CA LYS A 320 -4.35 14.65 -9.00
C LYS A 320 -5.47 15.68 -8.75
N PRO A 321 -5.13 16.99 -8.68
CA PRO A 321 -6.13 18.04 -8.56
C PRO A 321 -7.08 18.01 -9.76
N GLY A 322 -8.40 17.99 -9.50
CA GLY A 322 -9.43 18.17 -10.54
C GLY A 322 -10.45 17.04 -10.67
N LEU A 323 -10.22 15.86 -10.09
CA LEU A 323 -11.22 14.77 -10.06
C LEU A 323 -11.99 14.79 -8.73
N SER A 324 -13.32 14.86 -8.82
CA SER A 324 -14.20 14.69 -7.65
C SER A 324 -14.21 13.23 -7.20
N MET A 325 -14.50 13.00 -5.91
CA MET A 325 -14.61 11.63 -5.40
C MET A 325 -15.80 10.87 -5.99
N ASP A 326 -16.87 11.57 -6.37
CA ASP A 326 -18.00 10.95 -7.06
C ASP A 326 -17.60 10.45 -8.44
N ALA A 327 -16.84 11.23 -9.22
CA ALA A 327 -16.33 10.79 -10.52
C ALA A 327 -15.41 9.56 -10.38
N VAL A 328 -14.54 9.55 -9.37
CA VAL A 328 -13.68 8.39 -9.08
C VAL A 328 -14.52 7.16 -8.71
N ARG A 329 -15.50 7.31 -7.80
CA ARG A 329 -16.40 6.21 -7.40
C ARG A 329 -17.15 5.66 -8.60
N GLN A 330 -17.76 6.53 -9.41
CA GLN A 330 -18.49 6.12 -10.61
C GLN A 330 -17.60 5.39 -11.61
N TYR A 331 -16.37 5.88 -11.84
CA TYR A 331 -15.40 5.18 -12.67
C TYR A 331 -15.11 3.76 -12.15
N CYS A 332 -14.83 3.62 -10.86
CA CYS A 332 -14.56 2.32 -10.24
C CYS A 332 -15.76 1.37 -10.40
N LEU A 333 -16.99 1.84 -10.17
CA LEU A 333 -18.22 1.06 -10.35
C LEU A 333 -18.45 0.63 -11.81
N THR A 334 -17.93 1.39 -12.78
CA THR A 334 -18.09 1.07 -14.20
C THR A 334 -17.09 0.00 -14.66
N VAL A 335 -15.90 -0.01 -14.06
CA VAL A 335 -14.87 -1.03 -14.32
C VAL A 335 -15.15 -2.33 -13.53
N ASP A 336 -15.86 -2.22 -12.41
CA ASP A 336 -16.25 -3.32 -11.52
C ASP A 336 -16.86 -4.50 -12.30
N SER A 337 -16.32 -5.69 -12.05
CA SER A 337 -16.69 -6.87 -12.78
C SER A 337 -18.16 -7.29 -12.59
N ARG A 338 -18.77 -6.89 -11.47
CA ARG A 338 -20.12 -7.27 -11.06
C ARG A 338 -21.20 -6.36 -11.62
N MET A 339 -20.81 -5.17 -12.09
CA MET A 339 -21.71 -4.14 -12.58
C MET A 339 -21.57 -4.07 -14.10
N GLY A 340 -22.47 -4.74 -14.83
CA GLY A 340 -22.59 -4.50 -16.27
C GLY A 340 -23.11 -3.08 -16.50
N ALA A 341 -22.23 -2.11 -16.74
CA ALA A 341 -22.64 -0.71 -16.73
C ALA A 341 -23.23 -0.22 -18.07
N SER A 342 -24.44 0.35 -17.98
CA SER A 342 -25.01 1.27 -18.96
C SER A 342 -24.13 2.53 -19.03
N ARG A 343 -23.73 2.91 -20.24
CA ARG A 343 -22.65 3.86 -20.55
C ARG A 343 -23.08 5.35 -20.52
N SER A 344 -24.37 5.64 -20.32
CA SER A 344 -24.95 6.95 -20.66
C SER A 344 -24.87 8.04 -19.58
N GLU A 345 -24.70 7.69 -18.29
CA GLU A 345 -24.76 8.68 -17.18
C GLU A 345 -23.41 9.35 -16.85
N LEU A 346 -22.28 8.76 -17.29
CA LEU A 346 -20.93 9.23 -16.95
C LEU A 346 -20.44 10.41 -17.80
N LEU A 347 -21.03 10.64 -18.97
CA LEU A 347 -20.57 11.67 -19.91
C LEU A 347 -21.15 13.07 -19.62
N SER A 348 -22.03 13.18 -18.63
CA SER A 348 -22.72 14.44 -18.27
C SER A 348 -22.15 15.14 -17.03
N GLN A 349 -21.09 14.62 -16.40
CA GLN A 349 -20.40 15.20 -15.24
C GLN A 349 -18.93 15.43 -15.56
#